data_AF-A0A3D0JKS1-F1
#
_entry.id   AF-A0A3D0JKS1-F1
#
_cell.length_a   1.000
_cell.length_b   1.000
_cell.length_c   1.000
_cell.angle_alpha   90.00
_cell.angle_beta   90.00
_cell.angle_gamma   90.00
#
_symmetry.space_group_name_H-M   'P 1'
#
loop_
_entity.id
_entity.type
_entity.pdbx_description
1 polymer ?
#
loop_
_entity_poly.entity_id
_entity_poly.type
_entity_poly.pdbx_seq_one_letter_code
_entity_poly.pdbx_strand_id
1 'polypeptide(L)'
;MSNWLDKIVPTVVRSKAVERKASVPDGLWSKCSACEAVLYQPELERNLSVCPKCGHHDRLGARARLNAFLDEGSQTELFQELIADDRLKFRDQKKYKDRLSQAQKAT
;
A
#
# COMPACT_ATOMS: atom_id res chain seq x y z
N MET A 1 13.64 48.20 6.82
CA MET A 1 14.72 48.14 7.82
C MET A 1 15.47 46.83 7.61
N SER A 2 16.65 46.89 6.99
CA SER A 2 17.40 45.69 6.60
C SER A 2 18.02 45.05 7.84
N ASN A 3 17.67 43.79 8.12
CA ASN A 3 18.13 43.04 9.27
C ASN A 3 19.65 42.82 9.18
N TRP A 4 20.36 43.22 10.23
CA TRP A 4 21.83 43.18 10.32
C TRP A 4 22.40 41.76 10.17
N LEU A 5 21.63 40.74 10.54
CA LEU A 5 22.03 39.34 10.42
C LEU A 5 22.23 38.87 8.97
N ASP A 6 21.55 39.48 7.99
CA ASP A 6 21.64 39.05 6.59
C ASP A 6 22.98 39.44 5.93
N LYS A 7 23.76 40.33 6.56
CA LYS A 7 25.04 40.83 6.03
C LYS A 7 26.26 39.99 6.43
N ILE A 8 26.12 39.07 7.38
CA ILE A 8 27.25 38.31 7.95
C ILE A 8 27.34 36.90 7.34
N VAL A 9 26.31 36.44 6.63
CA VAL A 9 26.30 35.07 6.08
C VAL A 9 27.16 35.04 4.80
N PRO A 10 28.29 34.30 4.78
CA PRO A 10 29.09 34.17 3.58
C PRO A 10 28.26 33.47 2.51
N THR A 11 28.21 34.05 1.31
CA THR A 11 27.53 33.49 0.13
C THR A 11 28.00 32.09 -0.26
N VAL A 12 29.12 31.62 0.31
CA VAL A 12 29.73 30.30 0.09
C VAL A 12 28.95 29.16 0.79
N VAL A 13 28.11 29.45 1.78
CA VAL A 13 27.26 28.41 2.44
C VAL A 13 25.92 28.20 1.71
N ARG A 14 25.66 28.91 0.60
CA ARG A 14 24.61 28.53 -0.36
C ARG A 14 25.07 27.36 -1.25
N SER A 15 25.75 26.37 -0.67
CA SER A 15 26.03 25.11 -1.36
C SER A 15 24.70 24.37 -1.53
N LYS A 16 24.12 24.39 -2.73
CA LYS A 16 23.47 23.28 -3.47
C LYS A 16 22.76 22.15 -2.68
N ALA A 17 22.26 22.39 -1.47
CA ALA A 17 21.65 21.39 -0.59
C ALA A 17 20.13 21.33 -0.77
N VAL A 18 19.57 22.16 -1.65
CA VAL A 18 18.11 22.31 -1.82
C VAL A 18 17.54 21.47 -2.99
N GLU A 19 18.38 20.89 -3.86
CA GLU A 19 17.91 20.18 -5.06
C GLU A 19 17.92 18.64 -4.99
N ARG A 20 18.17 18.06 -3.82
CA ARG A 20 17.95 16.61 -3.62
C ARG A 20 17.07 16.38 -2.39
N LYS A 21 15.86 16.91 -2.42
CA LYS A 21 14.77 16.27 -1.68
C LYS A 21 14.53 14.92 -2.35
N ALA A 22 15.22 13.89 -1.88
CA ALA A 22 14.85 12.52 -2.19
C ALA A 22 13.39 12.38 -1.75
N SER A 23 12.46 12.34 -2.72
CA SER A 23 11.06 12.10 -2.44
C SER A 23 10.99 10.69 -1.86
N VAL A 24 10.80 10.58 -0.55
CA VAL A 24 10.56 9.29 0.09
C VAL A 24 9.31 8.72 -0.58
N PRO A 25 9.38 7.52 -1.18
CA PRO A 25 8.20 6.90 -1.77
C PRO A 25 7.12 6.70 -0.71
N ASP A 26 5.89 7.10 -1.04
CA ASP A 26 4.73 6.78 -0.23
C ASP A 26 4.52 5.26 -0.16
N GLY A 27 3.98 4.76 0.96
CA GLY A 27 3.64 3.33 1.13
C GLY A 27 4.77 2.42 1.64
N LEU A 28 5.96 2.96 1.96
CA LEU A 28 7.05 2.17 2.55
C LEU A 28 6.81 1.74 4.00
N TRP A 29 5.86 2.38 4.68
CA TRP A 29 5.58 2.16 6.09
C TRP A 29 4.11 1.80 6.29
N SER A 30 3.87 0.73 7.05
CA SER A 30 2.53 0.30 7.46
C SER A 30 2.44 0.17 8.98
N LYS A 31 1.23 0.24 9.52
CA LYS A 31 0.97 0.08 10.96
C LYS A 31 0.34 -1.29 11.19
N CYS A 32 0.88 -2.08 12.12
CA CYS A 32 0.27 -3.33 12.54
C CYS A 32 -1.08 -3.06 13.24
N SER A 33 -2.13 -3.79 12.82
CA SER A 33 -3.47 -3.64 13.38
C SER A 33 -3.60 -4.13 14.84
N ALA A 34 -2.71 -5.01 15.29
CA ALA A 34 -2.76 -5.60 16.63
C ALA A 34 -1.84 -4.92 17.66
N CYS A 35 -0.58 -4.65 17.31
CA CYS A 35 0.42 -4.11 18.25
C CYS A 35 0.83 -2.67 17.94
N GLU A 36 0.23 -2.05 16.92
CA GLU A 36 0.47 -0.66 16.52
C GLU A 36 1.90 -0.34 16.08
N ALA A 37 2.77 -1.35 15.95
CA ALA A 37 4.12 -1.17 15.48
C ALA A 37 4.15 -0.60 14.06
N VAL A 38 5.07 0.33 13.83
CA VAL A 38 5.44 0.78 12.48
C VAL A 38 6.31 -0.30 11.85
N LEU A 39 5.90 -0.78 10.69
CA LEU A 39 6.49 -1.89 9.93
C LEU A 39 6.97 -1.37 8.58
N TYR A 40 8.11 -1.91 8.12
CA TYR A 40 8.63 -1.63 6.80
C TYR A 40 7.96 -2.55 5.77
N GLN A 41 7.30 -1.98 4.78
CA GLN A 41 6.39 -2.70 3.89
C GLN A 41 7.09 -3.85 3.11
N PRO A 42 8.29 -3.67 2.52
CA PRO A 42 8.98 -4.78 1.83
C PRO A 42 9.39 -5.92 2.76
N GLU A 43 9.65 -5.64 4.04
CA GLU A 43 9.97 -6.69 5.02
C GLU A 43 8.71 -7.46 5.42
N LEU A 44 7.59 -6.76 5.59
CA LEU A 44 6.30 -7.36 5.84
C LEU A 44 5.84 -8.27 4.69
N GLU A 45 6.07 -7.86 3.44
CA GLU A 45 5.78 -8.67 2.25
C GLU A 45 6.62 -9.95 2.18
N ARG A 46 7.93 -9.85 2.44
CA ARG A 46 8.81 -11.03 2.55
C ARG A 46 8.38 -11.98 3.68
N ASN A 47 7.82 -11.43 4.75
CA ASN A 47 7.29 -12.19 5.87
C ASN A 47 5.80 -12.57 5.71
N LEU A 48 5.27 -12.58 4.48
CA LEU A 48 3.92 -13.03 4.15
C LEU A 48 2.80 -12.29 4.91
N SER A 49 2.97 -10.99 5.13
CA SER A 49 2.06 -10.14 5.90
C SER A 49 1.90 -10.56 7.37
N VAL A 50 2.92 -11.22 7.95
CA VAL A 50 2.98 -11.51 9.39
C VAL A 50 3.81 -10.44 10.09
N CYS A 51 3.25 -9.84 11.13
CA CYS A 51 3.97 -8.85 11.93
C CYS A 51 5.16 -9.50 12.65
N PRO A 52 6.40 -9.07 12.40
CA PRO A 52 7.58 -9.66 13.02
C PRO A 52 7.69 -9.38 14.52
N LYS A 53 6.97 -8.37 15.05
CA LYS A 53 7.02 -8.00 16.47
C LYS A 53 6.05 -8.79 17.35
N CYS A 54 4.86 -9.11 16.85
CA CYS A 54 3.81 -9.75 17.64
C CYS A 54 3.23 -11.04 17.04
N GLY A 55 3.64 -11.42 15.82
CA GLY A 55 3.13 -12.61 15.13
C GLY A 55 1.70 -12.47 14.58
N HIS A 56 1.08 -11.29 14.65
CA HIS A 56 -0.24 -11.07 14.06
C HIS A 56 -0.21 -11.20 12.54
N HIS A 57 -1.21 -11.87 11.97
CA HIS A 57 -1.38 -12.02 10.52
C HIS A 57 -2.26 -10.89 9.98
N ASP A 58 -1.64 -9.91 9.32
CA ASP A 58 -2.36 -8.89 8.59
C ASP A 58 -2.93 -9.46 7.27
N ARG A 59 -3.79 -8.68 6.60
CA ARG A 59 -4.46 -9.11 5.37
C ARG A 59 -3.45 -9.34 4.24
N LEU A 60 -3.44 -10.57 3.70
CA LEU A 60 -2.72 -10.93 2.48
C LEU A 60 -3.71 -11.09 1.32
N GLY A 61 -3.48 -10.39 0.20
CA GLY A 61 -4.32 -10.46 -1.00
C GLY A 61 -4.38 -11.86 -1.60
N ALA A 62 -5.49 -12.19 -2.27
CA ALA A 62 -5.74 -13.54 -2.79
C ALA A 62 -4.64 -14.01 -3.76
N ARG A 63 -4.23 -13.14 -4.70
CA ARG A 63 -3.18 -13.49 -5.67
C ARG A 63 -1.81 -13.67 -5.02
N ALA A 64 -1.44 -12.77 -4.10
CA ALA A 64 -0.20 -12.88 -3.34
C ALA A 64 -0.15 -14.19 -2.52
N ARG A 65 -1.29 -14.59 -1.93
CA ARG A 65 -1.41 -15.85 -1.21
C ARG A 65 -1.22 -17.07 -2.12
N LEU A 66 -1.85 -17.09 -3.29
CA LEU A 66 -1.66 -18.18 -4.26
C LEU A 66 -0.20 -18.26 -4.72
N ASN A 67 0.43 -17.12 -5.01
CA ASN A 67 1.83 -17.05 -5.40
C ASN A 67 2.79 -17.56 -4.31
N ALA A 68 2.48 -17.31 -3.05
CA ALA A 68 3.30 -17.79 -1.93
C ALA A 68 3.08 -19.27 -1.59
N PHE A 69 1.94 -19.84 -2.01
CA PHE A 69 1.55 -21.21 -1.64
C PHE A 69 1.84 -22.23 -2.73
N LEU A 70 1.66 -21.86 -4.00
CA LEU A 70 1.87 -22.74 -5.15
C LEU A 70 3.31 -22.63 -5.66
N ASP A 71 3.82 -23.72 -6.23
CA ASP A 71 5.13 -23.73 -6.85
C ASP A 71 5.22 -22.73 -8.01
N GLU A 72 6.40 -22.16 -8.20
CA GLU A 72 6.64 -21.18 -9.27
C GLU A 72 6.36 -21.82 -10.64
N GLY A 73 5.53 -21.16 -11.45
CA GLY A 73 5.15 -21.65 -12.79
C GLY A 73 4.09 -22.76 -12.81
N SER A 74 3.63 -23.27 -11.67
CA SER A 74 2.60 -24.33 -11.63
C SER A 74 1.17 -23.79 -11.64
N GLN A 75 1.00 -22.46 -11.62
CA GLN A 75 -0.30 -21.82 -11.45
C GLN A 75 -1.14 -21.90 -12.73
N THR A 76 -2.35 -22.45 -12.62
CA THR A 76 -3.37 -22.37 -13.67
C THR A 76 -4.62 -21.73 -13.08
N GLU A 77 -5.01 -20.59 -13.63
CA GLU A 77 -6.23 -19.90 -13.22
C GLU A 77 -7.45 -20.60 -13.81
N LEU A 78 -8.43 -20.89 -12.96
CA LEU A 78 -9.66 -21.57 -13.35
C LEU A 78 -10.81 -20.57 -13.35
N PHE A 79 -11.69 -20.67 -14.34
CA PHE A 79 -12.94 -19.89 -14.42
C PHE A 79 -12.73 -18.36 -14.44
N GLN A 80 -11.72 -17.87 -15.14
CA GLN A 80 -11.42 -16.42 -15.24
C GLN A 80 -12.61 -15.59 -15.77
N GLU A 81 -13.46 -16.19 -16.61
CA GLU A 81 -14.65 -15.55 -17.19
C GLU A 81 -15.85 -15.49 -16.23
N LEU A 82 -15.74 -16.06 -15.03
CA LEU A 82 -16.85 -16.11 -14.08
C LEU A 82 -17.07 -14.73 -13.43
N ILE A 83 -18.21 -14.13 -13.76
CA ILE A 83 -18.60 -12.81 -13.26
C ILE A 83 -19.87 -12.89 -12.41
N ALA A 84 -19.99 -11.97 -11.45
CA ALA A 84 -21.21 -11.84 -10.66
C ALA A 84 -22.35 -11.23 -11.49
N ASP A 85 -23.56 -11.78 -11.33
CA ASP A 85 -24.78 -11.28 -11.97
C ASP A 85 -25.87 -10.98 -10.93
N ASP A 86 -26.60 -9.89 -11.15
CA ASP A 86 -27.65 -9.39 -10.25
C ASP A 86 -29.05 -9.79 -10.73
N ARG A 87 -29.40 -11.06 -10.50
CA ARG A 87 -30.70 -11.63 -10.90
C ARG A 87 -31.87 -11.00 -10.15
N LEU A 88 -31.64 -10.58 -8.91
CA LEU A 88 -32.67 -10.02 -8.03
C LEU A 88 -32.90 -8.52 -8.26
N LYS A 89 -32.04 -7.87 -9.07
CA LYS A 89 -32.00 -6.40 -9.23
C LYS A 89 -31.94 -5.72 -7.85
N PHE A 90 -31.09 -6.27 -6.99
CA PHE A 90 -31.11 -5.96 -5.56
C PHE A 90 -30.69 -4.51 -5.30
N ARG A 91 -31.39 -3.87 -4.36
CA ARG A 91 -31.13 -2.50 -3.97
C ARG A 91 -31.30 -2.35 -2.46
N ASP A 92 -30.25 -1.85 -1.83
CA ASP A 92 -30.28 -1.35 -0.46
C ASP A 92 -30.20 0.19 -0.48
N GLN A 93 -29.32 0.79 0.34
CA GLN A 93 -28.96 2.21 0.22
C GLN A 93 -28.32 2.56 -1.14
N LYS A 94 -27.62 1.61 -1.77
CA LYS A 94 -27.03 1.71 -3.12
C LYS A 94 -27.51 0.52 -3.97
N LYS A 95 -27.46 0.64 -5.30
CA LYS A 95 -27.74 -0.52 -6.17
C LYS A 95 -26.59 -1.52 -6.03
N TYR A 96 -26.90 -2.82 -6.03
CA TYR A 96 -25.87 -3.86 -5.92
C TYR A 96 -24.83 -3.75 -7.04
N LYS A 97 -25.26 -3.48 -8.28
CA LYS A 97 -24.34 -3.23 -9.42
C LYS A 97 -23.31 -2.13 -9.17
N ASP A 98 -23.70 -1.05 -8.49
CA ASP A 98 -22.79 0.06 -8.19
C ASP A 98 -21.75 -0.36 -7.15
N ARG A 99 -22.16 -1.13 -6.14
CA ARG A 99 -21.26 -1.71 -5.12
C ARG A 99 -20.28 -2.70 -5.76
N LEU A 100 -20.75 -3.56 -6.65
CA LEU A 100 -19.94 -4.53 -7.36
C LEU A 100 -18.84 -3.84 -8.18
N SER A 101 -19.21 -2.82 -8.97
CA SER A 101 -18.24 -2.05 -9.75
C SER A 101 -17.22 -1.32 -8.87
N GLN A 102 -17.63 -0.76 -7.72
CA GLN A 102 -16.71 -0.13 -6.78
C GLN A 102 -15.74 -1.13 -6.16
N ALA A 103 -16.22 -2.31 -5.75
CA ALA A 103 -15.38 -3.35 -5.18
C ALA A 103 -14.35 -3.88 -6.19
N GLN A 104 -14.77 -4.11 -7.44
CA GLN A 104 -13.88 -4.54 -8.53
C GLN A 104 -12.77 -3.54 -8.84
N LYS A 105 -13.02 -2.23 -8.68
CA LYS A 105 -11.99 -1.20 -8.87
C LYS A 105 -11.05 -1.04 -7.68
N ALA A 106 -11.51 -1.41 -6.49
CA ALA A 106 -10.75 -1.28 -5.24
C ALA A 106 -9.86 -2.50 -4.94
N THR A 107 -9.92 -3.53 -5.78
CA THR A 107 -9.14 -4.77 -5.66
C THR A 107 -8.19 -4.88 -6.83
#